data_AF-A0A7X5VKR9-F1
#
_entry.id   AF-A0A7X5VKR9-F1
#
_cell.length_a   1.000
_cell.length_b   1.000
_cell.length_c   1.000
_cell.angle_alpha   90.00
_cell.angle_beta   90.00
_cell.angle_gamma   90.00
#
_symmetry.space_group_name_H-M   'P 1'
#
loop_
_entity.id
_entity.type
_entity.pdbx_description
1 polymer ?
#
loop_
_entity_poly.entity_id
_entity_poly.type
_entity_poly.pdbx_seq_one_letter_code
_entity_poly.pdbx_strand_id
1 'polypeptide(L)'
;MIAAALRAQLGIAPRPVLLSQLASDPRRAVEGCRGIVTTDCHRAEVRAVSPRIPVFQVAFDPVFPRQLAEFAQRGRVVMVVYDRAFAAVFARLLRQLHIPPEVIRRFTFYEPGQARPALGKIADRATVYVSPLLPPDSIGPLPSNAQPVRGRWRIEAHSLEKLKASLALNLADRRGTAEAARPPA
;
A
#
# COMPACT_ATOMS: atom_id res chain seq x y z
N MET A 1 3.45 -1.60 7.23
CA MET A 1 4.20 -2.30 6.15
C MET A 1 5.27 -1.41 5.55
N ILE A 2 4.93 -0.34 4.80
CA ILE A 2 5.92 0.62 4.26
C ILE A 2 6.82 1.15 5.38
N ALA A 3 6.21 1.60 6.48
CA ALA A 3 6.94 2.12 7.63
C ALA A 3 7.96 1.12 8.22
N ALA A 4 7.61 -0.17 8.27
CA ALA A 4 8.48 -1.22 8.79
C ALA A 4 9.65 -1.50 7.83
N ALA A 5 9.40 -1.52 6.51
CA ALA A 5 10.45 -1.71 5.52
C ALA A 5 11.45 -0.55 5.51
N LEU A 6 10.97 0.70 5.60
CA LEU A 6 11.81 1.89 5.68
C LEU A 6 12.70 1.87 6.94
N ARG A 7 12.16 1.45 8.09
CA ARG A 7 12.95 1.28 9.32
C ARG A 7 14.02 0.20 9.17
N ALA A 8 13.59 -1.00 8.77
CA ALA A 8 14.46 -2.17 8.73
C ALA A 8 15.58 -2.06 7.68
N GLN A 9 15.30 -1.47 6.52
CA GLN A 9 16.23 -1.48 5.39
C GLN A 9 16.97 -0.14 5.19
N LEU A 10 16.37 0.98 5.59
CA LEU A 10 16.96 2.31 5.40
C LEU A 10 17.32 3.00 6.73
N GLY A 11 16.98 2.43 7.88
CA GLY A 11 17.20 3.06 9.19
C GLY A 11 16.37 4.34 9.39
N ILE A 12 15.34 4.57 8.56
CA ILE A 12 14.52 5.78 8.63
C ILE A 12 13.34 5.50 9.55
N ALA A 13 13.03 6.44 10.45
CA ALA A 13 11.82 6.41 11.27
C ALA A 13 10.68 7.21 10.60
N PRO A 14 9.85 6.61 9.74
CA PRO A 14 8.75 7.31 9.10
C PRO A 14 7.62 7.55 10.09
N ARG A 15 6.94 8.68 9.90
CA ARG A 15 5.67 9.02 10.51
C ARG A 15 4.54 8.61 9.56
N PRO A 16 3.65 7.68 9.95
CA PRO A 16 2.49 7.35 9.12
C PRO A 16 1.54 8.55 9.10
N VAL A 17 1.04 8.86 7.90
CA VAL A 17 0.08 9.95 7.66
C VAL A 17 -1.02 9.39 6.77
N LEU A 18 -2.28 9.61 7.16
CA LEU A 18 -3.43 9.22 6.34
C LEU A 18 -3.60 10.20 5.18
N LEU A 19 -4.09 9.71 4.04
CA LEU A 19 -4.38 10.58 2.89
C LEU A 19 -5.40 11.67 3.24
N SER A 20 -6.40 11.36 4.06
CA SER A 20 -7.38 12.35 4.56
C SER A 20 -6.71 13.46 5.37
N GLN A 21 -5.79 13.11 6.29
CA GLN A 21 -5.03 14.10 7.07
C GLN A 21 -4.17 14.98 6.17
N LEU A 22 -3.50 14.37 5.18
CA LEU A 22 -2.70 15.08 4.20
C LEU A 22 -3.56 16.02 3.33
N ALA A 23 -4.78 15.61 2.99
CA ALA A 23 -5.71 16.43 2.20
C ALA A 23 -6.28 17.61 3.01
N SER A 24 -6.53 17.44 4.31
CA SER A 24 -7.09 18.50 5.16
C SER A 24 -6.09 19.60 5.52
N ASP A 25 -4.85 19.23 5.89
CA ASP A 25 -3.79 20.20 6.20
C ASP A 25 -2.42 19.62 5.80
N PRO A 26 -2.00 19.79 4.53
CA PRO A 26 -0.78 19.20 4.03
C PRO A 26 0.46 19.64 4.81
N ARG A 27 0.53 20.92 5.23
CA ARG A 27 1.70 21.48 5.91
C ARG A 27 1.89 20.84 7.28
N ARG A 28 0.83 20.82 8.09
CA ARG A 28 0.87 20.22 9.43
C ARG A 28 1.05 18.71 9.34
N ALA A 29 0.39 18.06 8.38
CA ALA A 29 0.48 16.62 8.19
C ALA A 29 1.93 16.15 7.96
N VAL A 30 2.77 16.96 7.31
CA VAL A 30 4.19 16.62 7.06
C VAL A 30 5.19 17.48 7.82
N GLU A 31 4.76 18.21 8.85
CA GLU A 31 5.66 19.02 9.67
C GLU A 31 6.87 18.19 10.16
N GLY A 32 8.07 18.78 10.07
CA GLY A 32 9.34 18.13 10.41
C GLY A 32 9.77 17.00 9.46
N CYS A 33 9.00 16.68 8.42
CA CYS A 33 9.32 15.64 7.45
C CYS A 33 10.00 16.24 6.21
N ARG A 34 10.95 15.49 5.63
CA ARG A 34 11.73 15.95 4.46
C ARG A 34 11.05 15.66 3.12
N GLY A 35 10.09 14.75 3.11
CA GLY A 35 9.29 14.35 1.96
C GLY A 35 8.30 13.25 2.34
N ILE A 36 7.49 12.86 1.37
CA ILE A 36 6.45 11.84 1.51
C ILE A 36 6.89 10.60 0.74
N VAL A 37 6.81 9.43 1.37
CA VAL A 37 6.97 8.15 0.67
C VAL A 37 5.58 7.55 0.49
N THR A 38 5.23 7.26 -0.76
CA THR A 38 3.95 6.65 -1.13
C THR A 38 4.16 5.51 -2.11
N THR A 39 3.10 4.75 -2.40
CA THR A 39 3.14 3.68 -3.40
C THR A 39 2.70 4.18 -4.77
N ASP A 40 3.01 3.40 -5.80
CA ASP A 40 2.41 3.51 -7.14
C ASP A 40 0.89 3.66 -7.10
N CYS A 41 0.25 2.95 -6.17
CA CYS A 41 -1.17 3.00 -5.91
C CYS A 41 -1.73 4.34 -5.41
N HIS A 42 -0.94 5.28 -4.87
CA HIS A 42 -1.48 6.52 -4.29
C HIS A 42 -0.72 7.78 -4.74
N ARG A 43 0.16 7.66 -5.73
CA ARG A 43 1.05 8.75 -6.15
C ARG A 43 0.28 9.95 -6.68
N ALA A 44 -0.76 9.73 -7.48
CA ALA A 44 -1.53 10.81 -8.09
C ALA A 44 -2.26 11.63 -7.03
N GLU A 45 -2.94 10.93 -6.12
CA GLU A 45 -3.70 11.51 -5.01
C GLU A 45 -2.79 12.32 -4.07
N VAL A 46 -1.63 11.75 -3.69
CA VAL A 46 -0.65 12.44 -2.85
C VAL A 46 -0.09 13.68 -3.55
N ARG A 47 0.29 13.59 -4.83
CA ARG A 47 0.83 14.75 -5.57
C ARG A 47 -0.18 15.88 -5.72
N ALA A 48 -1.47 15.56 -5.91
CA ALA A 48 -2.51 16.57 -6.01
C ALA A 48 -2.65 17.41 -4.74
N VAL A 49 -2.53 16.78 -3.55
CA VAL A 49 -2.68 17.47 -2.26
C VAL A 49 -1.37 18.01 -1.68
N SER A 50 -0.22 17.66 -2.25
CA SER A 50 1.10 18.07 -1.74
C SER A 50 2.08 18.51 -2.85
N PRO A 51 1.69 19.43 -3.75
CA PRO A 51 2.48 19.75 -4.95
C PRO A 51 3.87 20.34 -4.67
N ARG A 52 4.10 20.87 -3.46
CA ARG A 52 5.36 21.51 -3.06
C ARG A 52 6.25 20.63 -2.18
N ILE A 53 5.81 19.43 -1.84
CA ILE A 53 6.55 18.52 -0.96
C ILE A 53 7.15 17.42 -1.85
N PRO A 54 8.44 17.05 -1.69
CA PRO A 54 9.00 15.93 -2.43
C PRO A 54 8.22 14.65 -2.16
N VAL A 55 7.69 14.03 -3.22
CA VAL A 55 6.97 12.75 -3.16
C VAL A 55 7.83 11.67 -3.82
N PHE A 56 8.30 10.73 -3.00
CA PHE A 56 9.03 9.56 -3.41
C PHE A 56 8.10 8.36 -3.54
N GLN A 57 8.36 7.52 -4.54
CA GLN A 57 7.55 6.34 -4.82
C GLN A 57 8.30 5.07 -4.41
N VAL A 58 7.57 4.14 -3.81
CA VAL A 58 7.97 2.75 -3.69
C VAL A 58 6.99 1.83 -4.43
N ALA A 59 7.51 0.81 -5.10
CA ALA A 59 6.68 -0.21 -5.76
C ALA A 59 6.40 -1.38 -4.81
N PHE A 60 5.19 -1.92 -4.86
CA PHE A 60 4.92 -3.21 -4.25
C PHE A 60 5.51 -4.34 -5.10
N ASP A 61 6.02 -5.37 -4.44
CA ASP A 61 6.43 -6.61 -5.09
C ASP A 61 5.21 -7.23 -5.80
N PRO A 62 5.27 -7.45 -7.13
CA PRO A 62 4.13 -7.92 -7.91
C PRO A 62 3.80 -9.39 -7.64
N VAL A 63 4.67 -10.16 -6.97
CA VAL A 63 4.46 -11.59 -6.71
C VAL A 63 3.15 -11.84 -5.97
N PHE A 64 2.87 -11.08 -4.91
CA PHE A 64 1.69 -11.31 -4.08
C PHE A 64 0.37 -10.99 -4.82
N PRO A 65 0.21 -9.82 -5.48
CA PRO A 65 -0.95 -9.57 -6.35
C PRO A 65 -1.13 -10.60 -7.46
N ARG A 66 -0.04 -11.08 -8.07
CA ARG A 66 -0.09 -12.11 -9.12
C ARG A 66 -0.58 -13.45 -8.56
N GLN A 67 -0.09 -13.88 -7.41
CA GLN A 67 -0.59 -15.09 -6.73
C GLN A 67 -2.09 -14.98 -6.43
N LEU A 68 -2.56 -13.82 -5.96
CA LEU A 68 -3.99 -13.59 -5.76
C LEU A 68 -4.78 -13.68 -7.07
N ALA A 69 -4.23 -13.16 -8.18
CA ALA A 69 -4.86 -13.28 -9.49
C ALA A 69 -4.92 -14.74 -9.98
N GLU A 70 -3.91 -15.56 -9.71
CA GLU A 70 -3.93 -17.00 -10.00
C GLU A 70 -5.04 -17.73 -9.23
N PHE A 71 -5.27 -17.38 -7.96
CA PHE A 71 -6.42 -17.91 -7.21
C PHE A 71 -7.74 -17.44 -7.83
N ALA A 72 -7.82 -16.18 -8.24
CA ALA A 72 -9.00 -15.64 -8.91
C ALA A 72 -9.28 -16.33 -10.25
N GLN A 73 -8.27 -16.82 -10.99
CA GLN A 73 -8.50 -17.62 -12.19
C GLN A 73 -9.22 -18.94 -11.91
N ARG A 74 -9.11 -19.48 -10.69
CA ARG A 74 -9.70 -20.77 -10.28
C ARG A 74 -11.03 -20.63 -9.52
N GLY A 75 -11.35 -19.44 -9.01
CA GLY A 75 -12.55 -19.23 -8.23
C GLY A 75 -12.67 -17.82 -7.67
N ARG A 76 -13.56 -17.61 -6.70
CA ARG A 76 -13.69 -16.32 -6.02
C ARG A 76 -12.56 -16.11 -5.03
N VAL A 77 -12.08 -14.87 -4.98
CA VAL A 77 -11.15 -14.39 -3.95
C VAL A 77 -11.86 -13.37 -3.08
N VAL A 78 -12.00 -13.69 -1.80
CA VAL A 78 -12.54 -12.78 -0.79
C VAL A 78 -11.38 -12.13 -0.05
N MET A 79 -11.33 -10.80 -0.07
CA MET A 79 -10.35 -9.99 0.63
C MET A 79 -11.00 -9.31 1.82
N VAL A 80 -10.56 -9.67 3.02
CA VAL A 80 -10.93 -8.99 4.25
C VAL A 80 -9.90 -7.91 4.55
N VAL A 81 -10.35 -6.66 4.51
CA VAL A 81 -9.50 -5.47 4.56
C VAL A 81 -10.00 -4.51 5.64
N TYR A 82 -9.14 -3.59 6.07
CA TYR A 82 -9.49 -2.59 7.08
C TYR A 82 -10.54 -1.59 6.57
N ASP A 83 -10.48 -1.25 5.28
CA ASP A 83 -11.36 -0.26 4.64
C ASP A 83 -11.68 -0.72 3.21
N ARG A 84 -12.96 -0.73 2.84
CA ARG A 84 -13.43 -1.10 1.50
C ARG A 84 -12.97 -0.16 0.40
N ALA A 85 -12.57 1.07 0.70
CA ALA A 85 -11.95 1.98 -0.26
C ALA A 85 -10.69 1.36 -0.91
N PHE A 86 -10.05 0.40 -0.23
CA PHE A 86 -8.94 -0.38 -0.78
C PHE A 86 -9.29 -1.12 -2.08
N ALA A 87 -10.55 -1.50 -2.30
CA ALA A 87 -10.98 -2.26 -3.47
C ALA A 87 -10.64 -1.54 -4.79
N ALA A 88 -10.89 -0.24 -4.87
CA ALA A 88 -10.61 0.56 -6.06
C ALA A 88 -9.10 0.65 -6.33
N VAL A 89 -8.32 0.81 -5.26
CA VAL A 89 -6.85 0.88 -5.30
C VAL A 89 -6.26 -0.44 -5.79
N PHE A 90 -6.71 -1.55 -5.23
CA PHE A 90 -6.25 -2.88 -5.62
C PHE A 90 -6.65 -3.24 -7.04
N ALA A 91 -7.89 -2.93 -7.47
CA ALA A 91 -8.31 -3.12 -8.85
C ALA A 91 -7.44 -2.33 -9.85
N ARG A 92 -7.06 -1.09 -9.50
CA ARG A 92 -6.12 -0.29 -10.31
C ARG A 92 -4.75 -0.97 -10.41
N LEU A 93 -4.22 -1.47 -9.30
CA LEU A 93 -2.96 -2.21 -9.31
C LEU A 93 -3.03 -3.46 -10.21
N LEU A 94 -4.09 -4.26 -10.10
CA LEU A 94 -4.26 -5.44 -10.94
C LEU A 94 -4.29 -5.09 -12.44
N ARG A 95 -4.92 -3.96 -12.82
CA ARG A 95 -4.89 -3.48 -14.21
C ARG A 95 -3.49 -3.07 -14.65
N GLN A 96 -2.72 -2.39 -13.80
CA GLN A 96 -1.31 -2.03 -14.10
C GLN A 96 -0.42 -3.27 -14.27
N LEU A 97 -0.78 -4.38 -13.61
CA LEU A 97 -0.14 -5.68 -13.78
C LEU A 97 -0.68 -6.48 -14.96
N HIS A 98 -1.51 -5.88 -15.82
CA HIS A 98 -2.14 -6.50 -16.99
C HIS A 98 -3.01 -7.71 -16.66
N ILE A 99 -3.61 -7.74 -15.45
CA ILE A 99 -4.55 -8.79 -15.08
C ILE A 99 -5.88 -8.54 -15.78
N PRO A 100 -6.49 -9.57 -16.43
CA PRO A 100 -7.70 -9.39 -17.20
C PRO A 100 -8.92 -8.95 -16.36
N PRO A 101 -9.82 -8.09 -16.90
CA PRO A 101 -10.98 -7.58 -16.16
C PRO A 101 -11.90 -8.66 -15.57
N GLU A 102 -12.07 -9.77 -16.27
CA GLU A 102 -12.86 -10.92 -15.84
C GLU A 102 -12.27 -11.63 -14.61
N VAL A 103 -10.94 -11.62 -14.46
CA VAL A 103 -10.26 -12.11 -13.27
C VAL A 103 -10.43 -11.11 -12.13
N ILE A 104 -10.32 -9.80 -12.41
CA ILE A 104 -10.52 -8.74 -11.42
C ILE A 104 -11.94 -8.78 -10.82
N ARG A 105 -12.97 -9.10 -11.62
CA ARG A 105 -14.37 -9.23 -11.15
C ARG A 105 -14.60 -10.35 -10.14
N ARG A 106 -13.66 -11.28 -9.99
CA ARG A 106 -13.77 -12.40 -9.04
C ARG A 106 -13.28 -12.04 -7.63
N PHE A 107 -12.79 -10.82 -7.44
CA PHE A 107 -12.42 -10.28 -6.15
C PHE A 107 -13.60 -9.61 -5.45
N THR A 108 -13.83 -9.96 -4.19
CA THR A 108 -14.83 -9.32 -3.34
C THR A 108 -14.19 -8.81 -2.06
N PHE A 109 -14.53 -7.60 -1.64
CA PHE A 109 -13.93 -6.92 -0.49
C PHE A 109 -14.93 -6.77 0.64
N TYR A 110 -14.51 -7.12 1.85
CA TYR A 110 -15.31 -6.95 3.07
C TYR A 110 -14.46 -6.36 4.19
N GLU A 111 -15.12 -5.57 5.03
CA GLU A 111 -14.62 -5.24 6.36
C GLU A 111 -14.85 -6.41 7.32
N PRO A 112 -14.11 -6.49 8.45
CA PRO A 112 -14.16 -7.63 9.36
C PRO A 112 -15.58 -8.03 9.79
N GLY A 113 -16.41 -7.05 10.18
CA GLY A 113 -17.79 -7.30 10.63
C GLY A 113 -18.73 -7.84 9.54
N GLN A 114 -18.38 -7.67 8.27
CA GLN A 114 -19.18 -8.10 7.12
C GLN A 114 -18.68 -9.42 6.53
N ALA A 115 -17.41 -9.77 6.76
CA ALA A 115 -16.75 -10.88 6.09
C ALA A 115 -17.40 -12.23 6.42
N ARG A 116 -17.65 -12.52 7.71
CA ARG A 116 -18.19 -13.81 8.15
C ARG A 116 -19.60 -14.10 7.60
N PRO A 117 -20.61 -13.23 7.75
CA PRO A 117 -21.93 -13.49 7.18
C PRO A 117 -21.91 -13.54 5.65
N ALA A 118 -21.00 -12.81 5.00
CA ALA A 118 -20.83 -12.89 3.55
C ALA A 118 -20.23 -14.24 3.10
N LEU A 119 -19.18 -14.71 3.78
CA LEU A 119 -18.55 -16.00 3.49
C LEU A 119 -19.52 -17.17 3.65
N GLY A 120 -20.40 -17.13 4.65
CA GLY A 120 -21.43 -18.15 4.86
C GLY A 120 -22.49 -18.23 3.74
N LYS A 121 -22.62 -17.19 2.91
CA LYS A 121 -23.56 -17.16 1.76
C LYS A 121 -22.91 -17.61 0.44
N ILE A 122 -21.60 -17.79 0.42
CA ILE A 122 -20.90 -18.27 -0.76
C ILE A 122 -21.10 -19.78 -0.80
N ALA A 123 -21.75 -20.30 -1.83
CA ALA A 123 -21.93 -21.75 -2.00
C ALA A 123 -20.62 -22.44 -2.43
N ASP A 124 -19.88 -21.79 -3.33
CA ASP A 124 -18.65 -22.33 -3.89
C ASP A 124 -17.45 -22.20 -2.96
N ARG A 125 -16.39 -22.95 -3.26
CA ARG A 125 -15.11 -22.80 -2.57
C ARG A 125 -14.50 -21.43 -2.86
N ALA A 126 -14.20 -20.66 -1.81
CA ALA A 126 -13.62 -19.33 -1.92
C ALA A 126 -12.22 -19.29 -1.31
N THR A 127 -11.30 -18.62 -1.98
CA THR A 127 -10.01 -18.25 -1.40
C THR A 127 -10.18 -17.01 -0.54
N VAL A 128 -9.73 -17.05 0.71
CA VAL A 128 -9.88 -15.94 1.65
C VAL A 128 -8.52 -15.38 2.04
N TYR A 129 -8.31 -14.11 1.71
CA TYR A 129 -7.17 -13.33 2.20
C TYR A 129 -7.62 -12.41 3.32
N VAL A 130 -6.93 -12.46 4.45
CA VAL A 130 -7.14 -11.52 5.57
C VAL A 130 -5.93 -10.60 5.65
N SER A 131 -6.19 -9.30 5.56
CA SER A 131 -5.13 -8.29 5.67
C SER A 131 -4.38 -8.42 7.00
N PRO A 132 -3.04 -8.46 7.00
CA PRO A 132 -2.24 -8.53 8.22
C PRO A 132 -2.29 -7.23 9.05
N LEU A 133 -3.00 -6.20 8.58
CA LEU A 133 -3.27 -4.98 9.33
C LEU A 133 -4.46 -5.14 10.31
N LEU A 134 -5.23 -6.21 10.17
CA LEU A 134 -6.32 -6.53 11.06
C LEU A 134 -5.81 -7.30 12.29
N PRO A 135 -6.42 -7.14 13.47
CA PRO A 135 -6.12 -7.98 14.63
C PRO A 135 -6.17 -9.48 14.31
N PRO A 136 -5.34 -10.31 14.97
CA PRO A 136 -5.55 -11.76 15.00
C PRO A 136 -7.01 -12.02 15.41
N ASP A 137 -7.68 -12.94 14.72
CA ASP A 137 -9.08 -13.35 15.00
C ASP A 137 -10.19 -12.36 14.60
N SER A 138 -9.88 -11.32 13.83
CA SER A 138 -10.86 -10.32 13.36
C SER A 138 -12.11 -10.88 12.65
N ILE A 139 -12.05 -12.11 12.14
CA ILE A 139 -13.18 -12.78 11.47
C ILE A 139 -13.56 -14.12 12.11
N GLY A 140 -12.87 -14.53 13.18
CA GLY A 140 -13.00 -15.85 13.81
C GLY A 140 -12.68 -17.02 12.86
N PRO A 141 -13.15 -18.23 13.18
CA PRO A 141 -12.96 -19.41 12.33
C PRO A 141 -13.63 -19.25 10.96
N LEU A 142 -12.90 -19.61 9.90
CA LEU A 142 -13.42 -19.64 8.54
C LEU A 142 -14.40 -20.82 8.34
N PRO A 143 -15.44 -20.66 7.51
CA PRO A 143 -16.31 -21.77 7.14
C PRO A 143 -15.55 -22.83 6.30
N SER A 144 -16.06 -24.06 6.24
CA SER A 144 -15.38 -25.20 5.61
C SER A 144 -15.12 -25.05 4.11
N ASN A 145 -15.91 -24.21 3.43
CA ASN A 145 -15.76 -23.88 2.01
C ASN A 145 -14.76 -22.73 1.76
N ALA A 146 -14.19 -22.13 2.82
CA ALA A 146 -13.22 -21.06 2.71
C ALA A 146 -11.78 -21.57 2.90
N GLN A 147 -10.92 -21.30 1.93
CA GLN A 147 -9.50 -21.63 2.01
C GLN A 147 -8.69 -20.38 2.36
N PRO A 148 -8.05 -20.31 3.54
CA PRO A 148 -7.20 -19.19 3.90
C PRO A 148 -5.96 -19.16 3.01
N VAL A 149 -5.59 -17.97 2.54
CA VAL A 149 -4.29 -17.70 1.93
C VAL A 149 -3.51 -16.75 2.82
N ARG A 150 -2.30 -17.18 3.16
CA ARG A 150 -1.33 -16.34 3.87
C ARG A 150 -0.45 -15.67 2.83
N GLY A 151 -0.36 -14.35 2.92
CA GLY A 151 0.54 -13.58 2.11
C GLY A 151 0.77 -12.22 2.73
N ARG A 152 1.92 -11.64 2.45
CA ARG A 152 2.24 -10.29 2.88
C ARG A 152 2.71 -9.55 1.65
N TRP A 153 2.08 -8.40 1.44
CA TRP A 153 2.63 -7.35 0.60
C TRP A 153 4.06 -7.02 1.04
N ARG A 154 4.96 -7.01 0.07
CA ARG A 154 6.34 -6.59 0.23
C ARG A 154 6.57 -5.37 -0.64
N ILE A 155 7.55 -4.56 -0.26
CA ILE A 155 8.08 -3.55 -1.17
C ILE A 155 9.14 -4.23 -2.01
N GLU A 156 9.14 -3.92 -3.31
CA GLU A 156 10.15 -4.41 -4.24
C GLU A 156 11.54 -3.89 -3.81
N ALA A 157 12.51 -4.80 -3.68
CA ALA A 157 13.85 -4.46 -3.16
C ALA A 157 14.53 -3.36 -3.99
N HIS A 158 14.47 -3.45 -5.32
CA HIS A 158 15.05 -2.45 -6.20
C HIS A 158 14.40 -1.07 -6.04
N SER A 159 13.12 -1.02 -5.67
CA SER A 159 12.44 0.24 -5.40
C SER A 159 12.92 0.90 -4.10
N LEU A 160 13.36 0.14 -3.10
CA LEU A 160 13.96 0.68 -1.88
C LEU A 160 15.36 1.24 -2.14
N GLU A 161 16.16 0.57 -2.98
CA GLU A 161 17.45 1.10 -3.40
C GLU A 161 17.31 2.41 -4.19
N LYS A 162 16.33 2.51 -5.10
CA LYS A 162 16.00 3.77 -5.78
C LYS A 162 15.57 4.86 -4.81
N LEU A 163 14.79 4.52 -3.80
CA LEU A 163 14.39 5.47 -2.76
C LEU A 163 15.62 5.97 -1.99
N LYS A 164 16.53 5.08 -1.59
CA LYS A 164 17.77 5.43 -0.90
C LYS A 164 18.61 6.41 -1.71
N ALA A 165 18.82 6.13 -3.00
CA ALA A 165 19.55 7.02 -3.90
C ALA A 165 18.85 8.38 -4.05
N SER A 166 17.52 8.39 -4.22
CA SER A 166 16.73 9.63 -4.36
C SER A 166 16.79 10.50 -3.11
N LEU A 167 16.77 9.89 -1.93
CA LEU A 167 16.90 10.59 -0.66
C LEU A 167 18.32 11.17 -0.49
N ALA A 168 19.37 10.41 -0.84
CA ALA A 168 20.74 10.90 -0.79
C ALA A 168 20.95 12.12 -1.70
N LEU A 169 20.44 12.06 -2.95
CA LEU A 169 20.50 13.19 -3.88
C LEU A 169 19.75 14.41 -3.34
N ASN A 170 18.52 14.22 -2.82
CA ASN A 170 17.75 15.33 -2.25
C ASN A 170 18.44 15.99 -1.04
N LEU A 171 19.22 15.23 -0.28
CA LEU A 171 20.03 15.77 0.82
C LEU A 171 21.24 16.55 0.32
N ALA A 172 21.90 16.08 -0.74
CA ALA A 172 23.04 16.75 -1.35
C ALA A 172 22.64 18.10 -1.97
N ASP A 173 21.57 18.12 -2.76
CA ASP A 173 21.06 19.34 -3.41
C ASP A 173 20.75 20.43 -2.39
N ARG A 174 20.14 20.05 -1.26
CA ARG A 174 19.81 20.99 -0.18
C ARG A 174 21.03 21.56 0.53
N ARG A 175 22.08 20.74 0.71
CA ARG A 175 23.36 21.22 1.28
C ARG A 175 24.01 22.22 0.34
N GLY A 176 24.05 21.92 -0.96
CA GLY A 176 24.58 22.84 -1.97
C GLY A 176 23.82 24.19 -2.00
N THR A 177 22.49 24.17 -1.93
CA THR A 177 21.69 25.41 -1.87
C THR A 177 21.85 26.20 -0.57
N ALA A 178 22.05 25.52 0.56
CA ALA A 178 22.25 26.18 1.86
C ALA A 178 23.64 26.80 1.98
N GLU A 179 24.65 26.18 1.36
CA GLU A 179 26.02 26.67 1.33
C GLU A 179 26.17 27.87 0.37
N ALA A 180 25.46 27.87 -0.77
CA ALA A 180 25.40 29.01 -1.69
C ALA A 180 24.62 30.22 -1.14
N ALA A 181 23.75 30.01 -0.15
CA ALA A 181 22.96 31.08 0.49
C ALA A 181 23.67 31.74 1.69
N ARG A 182 24.87 31.30 2.07
CA ARG A 182 25.70 32.00 3.07
C ARG A 182 26.37 33.22 2.41
N PRO A 183 26.16 34.43 2.94
CA PRO A 183 26.92 35.59 2.46
C PRO A 183 28.42 35.37 2.74
N PRO A 184 29.31 35.85 1.87
CA PRO A 184 30.75 35.78 2.10
C PRO A 184 31.09 36.51 3.41
N ALA A 185 31.96 35.87 4.21
CA ALA A 185 32.49 36.42 5.45
C ALA A 185 33.41 37.62 5.20
#